data_AF-G5JBK0-F1
#
_entry.id   AF-G5JBK0-F1
#
_cell.length_a   1.000
_cell.length_b   1.000
_cell.length_c   1.000
_cell.angle_alpha   90.00
_cell.angle_beta   90.00
_cell.angle_gamma   90.00
#
_symmetry.space_group_name_H-M   'P 1'
#
loop_
_entity.id
_entity.type
_entity.pdbx_description
1 polymer ?
#
loop_
_entity_poly.entity_id
_entity_poly.type
_entity_poly.pdbx_seq_one_letter_code
_entity_poly.pdbx_strand_id
1 'polypeptide(L)'
;MHHILPQRRALKYTDGQILALEITTSPTGEWVQSVLNSVSSRVGIPFQIISDHASNLKKGIQLFQSHYPSLIYTYDLTHAMAKLLEKELFADELFPNFLSDCHQCRLEIQQTEFAFATPPPQRSKSRFFNLDPLLRWATTLVSIPLLKFFKLLPNYHPNRISRRFFAKFSWLFRYQRHIKLWSLLLHMTRS
;
A
#
# COMPACT_ATOMS: atom_id res chain seq x y z
N MET A 1 -6.79 -19.78 -31.46
CA MET A 1 -8.16 -19.29 -31.16
C MET A 1 -8.02 -18.09 -30.23
N HIS A 2 -8.29 -16.87 -30.72
CA HIS A 2 -8.31 -15.70 -29.85
C HIS A 2 -9.54 -15.79 -28.95
N HIS A 3 -9.33 -15.87 -27.64
CA HIS A 3 -10.40 -15.93 -26.66
C HIS A 3 -11.01 -14.52 -26.54
N ILE A 4 -11.95 -14.18 -27.43
CA ILE A 4 -12.61 -12.88 -27.43
C ILE A 4 -13.50 -12.81 -26.20
N LEU A 5 -13.20 -11.87 -25.29
CA LEU A 5 -13.98 -11.70 -24.07
C LEU A 5 -15.38 -11.14 -24.40
N PRO A 6 -16.43 -11.56 -23.67
CA PRO A 6 -17.77 -11.01 -23.84
C PRO A 6 -17.77 -9.49 -23.63
N GLN A 7 -18.47 -8.76 -24.50
CA GLN A 7 -18.63 -7.31 -24.38
C GLN A 7 -19.48 -6.91 -23.16
N ARG A 8 -19.35 -5.66 -22.71
CA ARG A 8 -20.17 -5.03 -21.65
C ARG A 8 -20.10 -5.69 -20.26
N ARG A 9 -18.94 -6.23 -19.90
CA ARG A 9 -18.63 -6.63 -18.53
C ARG A 9 -17.28 -6.09 -18.09
N ALA A 10 -17.09 -5.90 -16.79
CA ALA A 10 -15.77 -5.61 -16.23
C ALA A 10 -14.81 -6.78 -16.48
N LEU A 11 -13.51 -6.47 -16.61
CA LEU A 11 -12.44 -7.47 -16.64
C LEU A 11 -12.38 -8.19 -15.30
N LYS A 12 -12.17 -9.50 -15.36
CA LYS A 12 -11.94 -10.39 -14.20
C LYS A 12 -10.48 -10.80 -14.18
N TYR A 13 -9.99 -11.26 -13.03
CA TYR A 13 -8.62 -11.79 -12.92
C TYR A 13 -8.36 -12.96 -13.89
N THR A 14 -9.39 -13.74 -14.23
CA THR A 14 -9.33 -14.86 -15.18
C THR A 14 -9.17 -14.44 -16.63
N ASP A 15 -9.32 -13.15 -16.94
CA ASP A 15 -9.19 -12.62 -18.31
C ASP A 15 -7.75 -12.26 -18.67
N GLY A 16 -6.86 -12.17 -17.66
CA GLY A 16 -5.45 -11.85 -17.86
C GLY A 16 -4.61 -13.10 -18.12
N GLN A 17 -3.58 -12.93 -18.94
CA GLN A 17 -2.54 -13.94 -19.16
C GLN A 17 -1.17 -13.28 -19.01
N ILE A 18 -0.22 -13.99 -18.41
CA ILE A 18 1.17 -13.55 -18.39
C ILE A 18 1.79 -13.84 -19.76
N LEU A 19 2.18 -12.78 -20.47
CA LEU A 19 2.78 -12.89 -21.82
C LEU A 19 4.31 -12.91 -21.81
N ALA A 20 4.92 -12.37 -20.75
CA ALA A 20 6.36 -12.39 -20.52
C ALA A 20 6.67 -12.24 -19.04
N LEU A 21 7.77 -12.84 -18.61
CA LEU A 21 8.41 -12.65 -17.32
C LEU A 21 9.91 -12.56 -17.58
N GLU A 22 10.46 -11.37 -17.42
CA GLU A 22 11.85 -11.07 -17.81
C GLU A 22 12.67 -10.69 -16.58
N ILE A 23 13.92 -11.17 -16.53
CA ILE A 23 14.86 -10.90 -15.44
C ILE A 23 16.12 -10.30 -16.04
N THR A 24 16.56 -9.16 -15.52
CA THR A 24 17.78 -8.48 -15.96
C THR A 24 18.46 -7.80 -14.78
N THR A 25 19.78 -7.67 -14.86
CA THR A 25 20.59 -6.85 -13.94
C THR A 25 20.68 -5.39 -14.40
N SER A 26 20.27 -5.09 -15.64
CA SER A 26 20.32 -3.74 -16.22
C SER A 26 19.02 -3.42 -16.99
N PRO A 27 17.97 -2.98 -16.29
CA PRO A 27 16.65 -2.71 -16.88
C PRO A 27 16.62 -1.31 -17.52
N THR A 28 17.37 -1.10 -18.60
CA THR A 28 17.38 0.17 -19.35
C THR A 28 16.09 0.38 -20.14
N GLY A 29 15.81 1.60 -20.60
CA GLY A 29 14.64 1.87 -21.45
C GLY A 29 14.69 1.11 -22.78
N GLU A 30 15.87 0.99 -23.38
CA GLU A 30 16.12 0.22 -24.59
C GLU A 30 15.83 -1.27 -24.37
N TRP A 31 16.21 -1.81 -23.21
CA TRP A 31 15.89 -3.19 -22.84
C TRP A 31 14.38 -3.39 -22.65
N VAL A 32 13.69 -2.45 -22.00
CA VAL A 32 12.23 -2.49 -21.89
C VAL A 32 11.56 -2.47 -23.27
N GLN A 33 12.04 -1.63 -24.19
CA GLN A 33 11.54 -1.57 -25.56
C GLN A 33 11.73 -2.91 -26.27
N SER A 34 12.88 -3.58 -26.12
CA SER A 34 13.13 -4.86 -26.77
C SER A 34 12.19 -5.96 -26.24
N VAL A 35 11.89 -5.96 -24.95
CA VAL A 35 10.88 -6.85 -24.35
C VAL A 35 9.49 -6.57 -24.93
N LEU A 36 9.08 -5.30 -25.03
CA LEU A 36 7.79 -4.92 -25.63
C LEU A 36 7.69 -5.36 -27.10
N ASN A 37 8.76 -5.21 -27.88
CA ASN A 37 8.85 -5.71 -29.26
C ASN A 37 8.71 -7.23 -29.33
N SER A 38 9.40 -7.96 -28.44
CA SER A 38 9.36 -9.43 -28.37
C SER A 38 7.98 -9.98 -27.97
N VAL A 39 7.27 -9.30 -27.06
CA VAL A 39 5.89 -9.64 -26.73
C VAL A 39 4.97 -9.33 -27.92
N SER A 40 5.11 -8.15 -28.50
CA SER A 40 4.21 -7.68 -29.56
C SER A 40 4.37 -8.46 -30.88
N SER A 41 5.54 -9.02 -31.17
CA SER A 41 5.73 -9.92 -32.30
C SER A 41 4.97 -11.24 -32.16
N ARG A 42 4.69 -11.67 -30.92
CA ARG A 42 3.96 -12.92 -30.62
C ARG A 42 2.45 -12.72 -30.52
N VAL A 43 2.00 -11.58 -30.00
CA VAL A 43 0.58 -11.35 -29.68
C VAL A 43 -0.07 -10.16 -30.40
N GLY A 44 0.70 -9.43 -31.21
CA GLY A 44 0.28 -8.18 -31.84
C GLY A 44 0.57 -6.94 -30.98
N ILE A 45 0.40 -5.76 -31.57
CA ILE A 45 0.63 -4.48 -30.89
C ILE A 45 -0.50 -4.21 -29.89
N PRO A 46 -0.20 -3.91 -28.62
CA PRO A 46 -1.23 -3.55 -27.66
C PRO A 46 -1.92 -2.24 -28.04
N PHE A 47 -3.21 -2.12 -27.74
CA PHE A 47 -3.92 -0.83 -27.86
C PHE A 47 -3.50 0.16 -26.78
N GLN A 48 -3.27 -0.34 -25.56
CA GLN A 48 -2.92 0.46 -24.40
C GLN A 48 -1.88 -0.25 -23.53
N ILE A 49 -0.93 0.51 -23.00
CA ILE A 49 -0.05 0.10 -21.92
C ILE A 49 -0.38 0.92 -20.69
N ILE A 50 -0.62 0.23 -19.58
CA ILE A 50 -0.78 0.84 -18.25
C ILE A 50 0.45 0.46 -17.45
N SER A 51 1.20 1.44 -16.94
CA SER A 51 2.40 1.17 -16.14
C SER A 51 2.61 2.22 -15.07
N ASP A 52 3.42 1.88 -14.08
CA ASP A 52 4.02 2.90 -13.22
C ASP A 52 4.94 3.83 -14.05
N HIS A 53 5.24 5.01 -13.51
CA HIS A 53 6.17 5.97 -14.12
C HIS A 53 7.62 5.73 -13.68
N ALA A 54 8.06 4.49 -13.53
CA ALA A 54 9.49 4.22 -13.36
C ALA A 54 10.25 4.74 -14.59
N SER A 55 11.35 5.47 -14.38
CA SER A 55 12.02 6.24 -15.44
C SER A 55 12.41 5.39 -16.65
N ASN A 56 12.95 4.19 -16.43
CA ASN A 56 13.33 3.29 -17.52
C ASN A 56 12.12 2.67 -18.23
N LEU A 57 11.06 2.34 -17.48
CA LEU A 57 9.82 1.81 -18.04
C LEU A 57 9.14 2.86 -18.92
N LYS A 58 9.03 4.10 -18.42
CA LYS A 58 8.53 5.26 -19.17
C LYS A 58 9.34 5.46 -20.46
N LYS A 59 10.68 5.46 -20.38
CA LYS A 59 11.55 5.62 -21.55
C LYS A 59 11.32 4.49 -22.57
N GLY A 60 11.28 3.23 -22.13
CA GLY A 60 11.05 2.10 -23.03
C GLY A 60 9.68 2.11 -23.70
N ILE A 61 8.63 2.50 -22.97
CA ILE A 61 7.29 2.67 -23.54
C ILE A 61 7.26 3.83 -24.54
N GLN A 62 7.94 4.95 -24.27
CA GLN A 62 8.04 6.07 -25.21
C GLN A 62 8.80 5.68 -26.49
N LEU A 63 9.89 4.94 -26.38
CA LEU A 63 10.63 4.39 -27.52
C LEU A 63 9.80 3.38 -28.32
N PHE A 64 8.95 2.59 -27.65
CA PHE A 64 8.02 1.69 -28.32
C PHE A 64 6.90 2.46 -29.02
N GLN A 65 6.31 3.47 -28.36
CA GLN A 65 5.26 4.33 -28.90
C GLN A 65 5.72 5.14 -30.11
N SER A 66 7.01 5.50 -30.21
CA SER A 66 7.53 6.18 -31.40
C SER A 66 7.41 5.34 -32.68
N HIS A 67 7.35 4.02 -32.55
CA HIS A 67 7.12 3.09 -33.67
C HIS A 67 5.63 2.77 -33.87
N TYR A 68 4.80 3.00 -32.84
CA TYR A 68 3.36 2.73 -32.85
C TYR A 68 2.57 3.92 -32.29
N PRO A 69 2.36 5.00 -33.06
CA PRO A 69 1.76 6.25 -32.55
C PRO A 69 0.32 6.12 -32.05
N SER A 70 -0.41 5.10 -32.50
CA SER A 70 -1.79 4.79 -32.04
C SER A 70 -1.84 4.15 -30.65
N LEU A 71 -0.70 3.72 -30.11
CA LEU A 71 -0.60 3.14 -28.78
C LEU A 71 -0.91 4.20 -27.70
N ILE A 72 -1.82 3.87 -26.80
CA ILE A 72 -2.12 4.72 -25.64
C ILE A 72 -1.21 4.32 -24.48
N TYR A 73 -0.44 5.27 -23.94
CA TYR A 73 0.25 5.08 -22.66
C TYR A 73 -0.53 5.78 -21.54
N THR A 74 -0.88 5.03 -20.50
CA THR A 74 -1.58 5.54 -19.32
C THR A 74 -0.76 5.29 -18.07
N TYR A 75 -0.57 6.35 -17.28
CA TYR A 75 0.08 6.23 -15.99
C TYR A 75 -0.83 5.52 -15.00
N ASP A 76 -0.28 4.55 -14.27
CA ASP A 76 -0.92 3.99 -13.09
C ASP A 76 -1.15 5.08 -12.03
N LEU A 77 -2.39 5.58 -12.01
CA LEU A 77 -2.86 6.58 -11.08
C LEU A 77 -2.72 6.12 -9.62
N THR A 78 -2.84 4.82 -9.36
CA THR A 78 -2.72 4.27 -8.00
C THR A 78 -1.32 4.53 -7.44
N HIS A 79 -0.29 4.32 -8.26
CA HIS A 79 1.10 4.63 -7.87
C HIS A 79 1.34 6.13 -7.73
N ALA A 80 0.72 6.94 -8.60
CA ALA A 80 0.77 8.40 -8.51
C ALA A 80 0.23 8.91 -7.17
N MET A 81 -0.96 8.44 -6.80
CA MET A 81 -1.64 8.82 -5.57
C MET A 81 -0.88 8.32 -4.33
N ALA A 82 -0.27 7.12 -4.40
CA ALA A 82 0.58 6.63 -3.32
C ALA A 82 1.82 7.51 -3.09
N LYS A 83 2.47 7.99 -4.16
CA LYS A 83 3.61 8.92 -4.07
C LYS A 83 3.20 10.29 -3.53
N LEU A 84 2.05 10.80 -3.94
CA LEU A 84 1.52 12.06 -3.42
C LEU A 84 1.25 11.94 -1.91
N LEU A 85 0.58 10.86 -1.50
CA LEU A 85 0.32 10.57 -0.09
C LEU A 85 1.61 10.46 0.72
N GLU A 86 2.62 9.76 0.20
CA GLU A 86 3.94 9.68 0.84
C GLU A 86 4.53 11.06 1.09
N LYS A 87 4.52 11.93 0.07
CA LYS A 87 5.04 13.29 0.18
C LYS A 87 4.29 14.12 1.23
N GLU A 88 2.96 14.07 1.22
CA GLU A 88 2.12 14.81 2.18
C GLU A 88 2.33 14.31 3.62
N LEU A 89 2.42 12.99 3.81
CA LEU A 89 2.63 12.41 5.14
C LEU A 89 4.03 12.71 5.69
N PHE A 90 5.07 12.68 4.86
CA PHE A 90 6.45 12.95 5.29
C PHE A 90 6.82 14.44 5.34
N ALA A 91 5.95 15.33 4.85
CA ALA A 91 6.06 16.76 5.12
C ALA A 91 5.77 17.08 6.60
N ASP A 92 5.04 16.21 7.31
CA ASP A 92 4.74 16.31 8.74
C ASP A 92 5.72 15.44 9.56
N GLU A 93 6.50 16.07 10.45
CA GLU A 93 7.45 15.36 11.35
C GLU A 93 6.75 14.36 12.29
N LEU A 94 5.44 14.52 12.53
CA LEU A 94 4.69 13.63 13.42
C LEU A 94 4.45 12.25 12.82
N PHE A 95 4.38 12.12 11.49
CA PHE A 95 4.12 10.82 10.87
C PHE A 95 5.30 9.85 11.01
N PRO A 96 6.56 10.23 10.72
CA PRO A 96 7.72 9.39 11.04
C PRO A 96 7.80 9.01 12.53
N ASN A 97 7.51 9.94 13.43
CA ASN A 97 7.48 9.68 14.87
C ASN A 97 6.42 8.63 15.24
N PHE A 98 5.21 8.76 14.68
CA PHE A 98 4.14 7.78 14.85
C PHE A 98 4.55 6.38 14.37
N LEU A 99 5.23 6.29 13.21
CA LEU A 99 5.72 5.00 12.71
C LEU A 99 6.75 4.37 13.65
N SER A 100 7.67 5.19 14.20
CA SER A 100 8.67 4.77 15.18
C SER A 100 8.01 4.25 16.47
N ASP A 101 7.05 4.99 17.01
CA ASP A 101 6.32 4.59 18.22
C ASP A 101 5.50 3.31 18.01
N CYS A 102 4.89 3.13 16.83
CA CYS A 102 4.22 1.89 16.48
C CYS A 102 5.19 0.70 16.49
N HIS A 103 6.39 0.88 15.93
CA HIS A 103 7.43 -0.15 15.95
C HIS A 103 7.86 -0.47 17.38
N GLN A 104 8.13 0.55 18.19
CA GLN A 104 8.51 0.38 19.60
C GLN A 104 7.40 -0.31 20.41
N CYS A 105 6.15 0.13 20.25
CA CYS A 105 4.99 -0.47 20.90
C CYS A 105 4.89 -1.97 20.57
N ARG A 106 5.06 -2.33 19.29
CA ARG A 106 5.06 -3.74 18.86
C ARG A 106 6.11 -4.57 19.59
N LEU A 107 7.35 -4.09 19.66
CA LEU A 107 8.42 -4.79 20.38
C LEU A 107 8.07 -5.00 21.85
N GLU A 108 7.44 -4.01 22.47
CA GLU A 108 7.10 -4.03 23.89
C GLU A 108 5.91 -4.93 24.25
N ILE A 109 4.94 -5.12 23.36
CA ILE A 109 3.66 -5.79 23.70
C ILE A 109 3.45 -7.15 23.05
N GLN A 110 4.22 -7.50 22.01
CA GLN A 110 4.07 -8.76 21.28
C GLN A 110 4.23 -10.03 22.15
N GLN A 111 4.92 -9.92 23.29
CA GLN A 111 5.09 -11.00 24.27
C GLN A 111 4.42 -10.68 25.63
N THR A 112 3.29 -9.98 25.59
CA THR A 112 2.52 -9.59 26.78
C THR A 112 1.06 -10.01 26.66
N GLU A 113 0.25 -9.76 27.69
CA GLU A 113 -1.19 -9.97 27.64
C GLU A 113 -1.89 -9.15 26.55
N PHE A 114 -1.25 -8.09 26.04
CA PHE A 114 -1.76 -7.26 24.94
C PHE A 114 -1.25 -7.68 23.57
N ALA A 115 -0.68 -8.90 23.41
CA ALA A 115 -0.19 -9.37 22.11
C ALA A 115 -1.26 -9.30 21.00
N PHE A 116 -2.54 -9.51 21.33
CA PHE A 116 -3.67 -9.38 20.40
C PHE A 116 -3.91 -7.94 19.91
N ALA A 117 -3.41 -6.94 20.63
CA ALA A 117 -3.54 -5.52 20.33
C ALA A 117 -2.27 -4.92 19.70
N THR A 118 -1.33 -5.77 19.25
CA THR A 118 -0.07 -5.36 18.62
C THR A 118 -0.31 -4.59 17.32
N PRO A 119 0.34 -3.41 17.12
CA PRO A 119 0.28 -2.70 15.84
C PRO A 119 0.71 -3.60 14.68
N PRO A 120 0.04 -3.59 13.51
CA PRO A 120 0.41 -4.43 12.37
C PRO A 120 1.83 -4.13 11.83
N PRO A 121 2.48 -5.09 11.16
CA PRO A 121 3.87 -4.93 10.77
C PRO A 121 3.98 -3.91 9.64
N GLN A 122 4.91 -2.96 9.78
CA GLN A 122 5.23 -2.01 8.72
C GLN A 122 6.14 -2.69 7.72
N ARG A 123 5.65 -2.90 6.49
CA ARG A 123 6.49 -3.42 5.41
C ARG A 123 7.53 -2.38 5.02
N SER A 124 8.72 -2.84 4.62
CA SER A 124 9.77 -1.95 4.11
C SER A 124 9.47 -1.46 2.69
N LYS A 125 8.75 -2.26 1.88
CA LYS A 125 8.30 -1.97 0.51
C LYS A 125 6.79 -1.72 0.45
N SER A 126 6.36 -0.85 -0.46
CA SER A 126 4.94 -0.49 -0.66
C SER A 126 4.25 -0.06 0.64
N ARG A 127 4.95 0.72 1.47
CA ARG A 127 4.51 1.08 2.83
C ARG A 127 3.14 1.75 2.84
N PHE A 128 2.92 2.66 1.89
CA PHE A 128 1.70 3.47 1.76
C PHE A 128 0.51 2.69 1.21
N PHE A 129 0.76 1.64 0.41
CA PHE A 129 -0.28 0.68 0.02
C PHE A 129 -0.80 -0.13 1.21
N ASN A 130 -0.02 -0.24 2.30
CA ASN A 130 -0.37 -1.01 3.49
C ASN A 130 -0.55 -0.13 4.74
N LEU A 131 -0.77 1.17 4.58
CA LEU A 131 -1.00 2.09 5.69
C LEU A 131 -2.39 1.91 6.33
N ASP A 132 -3.37 1.44 5.55
CA ASP A 132 -4.77 1.26 5.97
C ASP A 132 -4.89 0.33 7.21
N PRO A 133 -4.29 -0.87 7.25
CA PRO A 133 -4.28 -1.69 8.45
C PRO A 133 -3.72 -0.97 9.69
N LEU A 134 -2.66 -0.19 9.55
CA LEU A 134 -2.03 0.52 10.66
C LEU A 134 -2.90 1.65 11.19
N LEU A 135 -3.48 2.47 10.31
CA LEU A 135 -4.37 3.55 10.71
C LEU A 135 -5.70 3.02 11.26
N ARG A 136 -6.22 1.91 10.73
CA ARG A 136 -7.39 1.21 11.30
C ARG A 136 -7.12 0.67 12.68
N TRP A 137 -5.96 0.04 12.89
CA TRP A 137 -5.52 -0.40 14.21
C TRP A 137 -5.47 0.79 15.18
N ALA A 138 -4.80 1.88 14.80
CA ALA A 138 -4.65 3.06 15.64
C ALA A 138 -6.01 3.69 15.98
N THR A 139 -6.88 3.86 14.97
CA THR A 139 -8.24 4.38 15.15
C THR A 139 -9.08 3.49 16.08
N THR A 140 -8.96 2.17 15.92
CA THR A 140 -9.65 1.20 16.78
C THR A 140 -9.16 1.31 18.22
N LEU A 141 -7.84 1.34 18.43
CA LEU A 141 -7.23 1.40 19.77
C LEU A 141 -7.55 2.70 20.51
N VAL A 142 -7.68 3.83 19.82
CA VAL A 142 -8.07 5.10 20.44
C VAL A 142 -9.57 5.16 20.77
N SER A 143 -10.41 4.44 20.02
CA SER A 143 -11.88 4.49 20.18
C SER A 143 -12.47 3.35 21.01
N ILE A 144 -11.71 2.28 21.23
CA ILE A 144 -12.20 1.08 21.91
C ILE A 144 -12.36 1.34 23.43
N PRO A 145 -13.52 1.02 24.02
CA PRO A 145 -13.71 1.18 25.47
C PRO A 145 -12.86 0.17 26.25
N LEU A 146 -12.30 0.59 27.39
CA LEU A 146 -11.56 -0.29 28.33
C LEU A 146 -12.37 -1.52 28.76
N LEU A 147 -13.69 -1.41 28.84
CA LEU A 147 -14.60 -2.54 29.13
C LEU A 147 -14.40 -3.72 28.16
N LYS A 148 -14.05 -3.47 26.89
CA LYS A 148 -13.75 -4.57 25.95
C LYS A 148 -12.46 -5.29 26.33
N PHE A 149 -11.45 -4.59 26.84
CA PHE A 149 -10.22 -5.22 27.33
C PHE A 149 -10.49 -6.10 28.56
N PHE A 150 -11.37 -5.69 29.47
CA PHE A 150 -11.73 -6.51 30.63
C PHE A 150 -12.41 -7.82 30.20
N LYS A 151 -13.24 -7.78 29.15
CA LYS A 151 -13.84 -8.98 28.57
C LYS A 151 -12.83 -9.89 27.87
N LEU A 152 -11.83 -9.32 27.20
CA LEU A 152 -10.79 -10.07 26.48
C LEU A 152 -9.71 -10.64 27.42
N LEU A 153 -9.56 -10.05 28.61
CA LEU A 153 -8.59 -10.44 29.62
C LEU A 153 -9.30 -10.76 30.96
N PRO A 154 -10.23 -11.72 31.00
CA PRO A 154 -11.08 -11.97 32.17
C PRO A 154 -10.29 -12.43 33.41
N ASN A 155 -9.10 -13.01 33.20
CA ASN A 155 -8.23 -13.51 34.27
C ASN A 155 -7.38 -12.42 34.93
N TYR A 156 -7.52 -11.16 34.51
CA TYR A 156 -6.77 -10.02 35.05
C TYR A 156 -7.70 -9.04 35.75
N HIS A 157 -7.26 -8.52 36.90
CA HIS A 157 -8.04 -7.52 37.64
C HIS A 157 -8.20 -6.22 36.82
N PRO A 158 -9.40 -5.61 36.73
CA PRO A 158 -9.65 -4.43 35.89
C PRO A 158 -8.67 -3.28 36.13
N ASN A 159 -8.32 -2.98 37.39
CA ASN A 159 -7.35 -1.94 37.73
C ASN A 159 -5.95 -2.22 37.14
N ARG A 160 -5.52 -3.49 37.10
CA ARG A 160 -4.23 -3.88 36.52
C ARG A 160 -4.25 -3.68 35.00
N ILE A 161 -5.35 -4.07 34.34
CA ILE A 161 -5.54 -3.89 32.90
C ILE A 161 -5.53 -2.39 32.56
N SER A 162 -6.31 -1.56 33.25
CA SER A 162 -6.36 -0.12 33.01
C SER A 162 -4.99 0.53 33.13
N ARG A 163 -4.26 0.27 34.23
CA ARG A 163 -2.92 0.81 34.45
C ARG A 163 -1.96 0.42 33.35
N ARG A 164 -1.95 -0.87 32.96
CA ARG A 164 -1.04 -1.36 31.91
C ARG A 164 -1.44 -0.88 30.52
N PHE A 165 -2.74 -0.75 30.24
CA PHE A 165 -3.24 -0.18 28.99
C PHE A 165 -2.73 1.26 28.82
N PHE A 166 -2.93 2.12 29.82
CA PHE A 166 -2.44 3.50 29.73
C PHE A 166 -0.91 3.57 29.69
N ALA A 167 -0.20 2.69 30.39
CA ALA A 167 1.26 2.63 30.29
C ALA A 167 1.75 2.26 28.88
N LYS A 168 1.01 1.42 28.13
CA LYS A 168 1.45 0.91 26.82
C LYS A 168 0.87 1.65 25.62
N PHE A 169 -0.28 2.29 25.75
CA PHE A 169 -0.99 2.89 24.62
C PHE A 169 -1.27 4.40 24.78
N SER A 170 -0.94 5.03 25.92
CA SER A 170 -1.23 6.47 26.11
C SER A 170 -0.55 7.38 25.07
N TRP A 171 0.64 6.99 24.61
CA TRP A 171 1.35 7.69 23.54
C TRP A 171 0.50 7.87 22.28
N LEU A 172 -0.44 6.97 22.00
CA LEU A 172 -1.27 7.00 20.80
C LEU A 172 -2.23 8.19 20.79
N PHE A 173 -2.65 8.65 21.98
CA PHE A 173 -3.58 9.78 22.10
C PHE A 173 -3.00 11.09 21.57
N ARG A 174 -1.67 11.27 21.61
CA ARG A 174 -1.01 12.45 21.01
C ARG A 174 -1.24 12.54 19.50
N TYR A 175 -1.46 11.41 18.84
CA TYR A 175 -1.69 11.31 17.41
C TYR A 175 -3.17 11.29 17.03
N GLN A 176 -4.12 11.32 17.99
CA GLN A 176 -5.54 11.09 17.70
C GLN A 176 -6.10 11.99 16.57
N ARG A 177 -5.75 13.28 16.56
CA ARG A 177 -6.18 14.20 15.50
C ARG A 177 -5.50 13.87 14.16
N HIS A 178 -4.21 13.60 14.18
CA HIS A 178 -3.40 13.26 13.01
C HIS A 178 -3.82 11.93 12.39
N ILE A 179 -4.15 10.90 13.19
CA ILE A 179 -4.67 9.61 12.71
C ILE A 179 -5.95 9.82 11.88
N LYS A 180 -6.84 10.71 12.30
CA LYS A 180 -8.05 11.06 11.51
C LYS A 180 -7.68 11.74 10.19
N LEU A 181 -6.76 12.70 10.22
CA LEU A 181 -6.28 13.39 9.03
C LEU A 181 -5.62 12.42 8.04
N TRP A 182 -4.67 11.60 8.51
CA TRP A 182 -3.99 10.62 7.68
C TRP A 182 -4.96 9.57 7.12
N SER A 183 -5.98 9.18 7.88
CA SER A 183 -7.04 8.28 7.39
C SER A 183 -7.86 8.91 6.27
N LEU A 184 -8.15 10.22 6.37
CA LEU A 184 -8.83 10.97 5.31
C LEU A 184 -7.97 11.08 4.04
N LEU A 185 -6.69 11.44 4.18
CA LEU A 185 -5.74 11.49 3.07
C LEU A 185 -5.61 10.13 2.38
N LEU A 186 -5.57 9.06 3.16
CA LEU A 186 -5.53 7.69 2.63
C LEU A 186 -6.81 7.31 1.89
N HIS A 187 -7.96 7.77 2.36
CA HIS A 187 -9.24 7.52 1.69
C HIS A 187 -9.34 8.28 0.35
N MET A 188 -8.93 9.56 0.32
CA MET A 188 -8.92 10.39 -0.88
C MET A 188 -7.99 9.85 -1.98
N THR A 189 -6.95 9.11 -1.61
CA THR A 189 -5.95 8.56 -2.54
C THR A 189 -6.29 7.16 -3.07
N ARG A 190 -7.42 6.57 -2.62
CA ARG A 190 -7.86 5.22 -2.97
C ARG A 190 -9.29 5.15 -3.52
N SER A 191 -9.91 6.31 -3.78
CA SER A 191 -11.27 6.43 -4.31
C SER A 191 -11.28 6.31 -5.83
#